data_AF-A0A090RMT1-F1
#
_entry.id   AF-A0A090RMT1-F1
#
_cell.length_a   1.000
_cell.length_b   1.000
_cell.length_c   1.000
_cell.angle_alpha   90.00
_cell.angle_beta   90.00
_cell.angle_gamma   90.00
#
_symmetry.space_group_name_H-M   'P 1'
#
loop_
_entity.id
_entity.type
_entity.pdbx_description
1 polymer ?
#
loop_
_entity_poly.entity_id
_entity_poly.type
_entity_poly.pdbx_seq_one_letter_code
_entity_poly.pdbx_strand_id
1 'polypeptide(L)' 'MAFMTSGPVMVQVLEGDNAVARYRELMGKTNPEEAACGTLRADFALSLRHNSVHGADSPESAAREIAYFFADDEICPRD' A
#
# COMPACT_ATOMS: atom_id res chain seq x y z
N MET A 1 -0.43 -16.42 2.07
CA MET A 1 -1.77 -16.65 1.49
C MET A 1 -2.85 -16.64 2.56
N ALA A 2 -2.85 -17.57 3.53
CA ALA A 2 -3.93 -17.69 4.52
C ALA A 2 -4.35 -16.36 5.20
N PHE A 3 -3.39 -15.49 5.53
CA PHE A 3 -3.69 -14.18 6.12
C PHE A 3 -4.34 -13.20 5.14
N MET A 4 -3.77 -12.99 3.95
CA MET A 4 -4.31 -12.03 2.96
C MET A 4 -5.72 -12.41 2.47
N THR A 5 -6.12 -13.67 2.64
CA THR A 5 -7.44 -14.19 2.27
C THR A 5 -8.33 -14.50 3.48
N SER A 6 -7.92 -14.14 4.71
CA SER A 6 -8.73 -14.41 5.91
C SER A 6 -9.89 -13.44 6.11
N GLY A 7 -9.97 -12.38 5.31
CA GLY A 7 -11.02 -11.37 5.37
C GLY A 7 -10.97 -10.43 4.17
N PRO A 8 -11.96 -9.52 4.05
CA PRO A 8 -11.97 -8.53 2.98
C PRO A 8 -10.81 -7.55 3.11
N VAL A 9 -10.37 -7.02 1.98
CA VAL A 9 -9.35 -5.96 1.88
C VAL A 9 -9.91 -4.76 1.13
N MET A 10 -9.36 -3.58 1.39
CA MET A 10 -9.63 -2.38 0.60
C MET A 10 -8.45 -2.13 -0.33
N VAL A 11 -8.70 -2.15 -1.63
CA VAL A 11 -7.69 -1.86 -2.66
C VAL A 11 -8.04 -0.51 -3.28
N GLN A 12 -7.04 0.34 -3.50
CA GLN A 12 -7.22 1.69 -4.04
C GLN A 12 -5.99 2.11 -4.85
N VAL A 13 -6.18 2.99 -5.82
CA VAL A 13 -5.11 3.66 -6.56
C VAL A 13 -4.91 5.07 -5.99
N LEU A 14 -3.66 5.42 -5.67
CA LEU A 14 -3.30 6.73 -5.15
C LEU A 14 -2.53 7.51 -6.21
N GLU A 15 -3.01 8.70 -6.54
CA GLU A 15 -2.40 9.59 -7.53
C GLU A 15 -1.75 10.82 -6.86
N GLY A 16 -0.62 11.25 -7.40
CA GLY A 16 0.05 12.49 -7.01
C GLY A 16 1.54 12.50 -7.35
N ASP A 17 2.17 13.65 -7.19
CA ASP A 17 3.62 13.79 -7.42
C ASP A 17 4.41 12.86 -6.51
N ASN A 18 5.30 12.07 -7.12
CA ASN A 18 6.14 11.09 -6.43
C ASN A 18 5.34 10.10 -5.55
N ALA A 19 4.12 9.74 -5.98
CA ALA A 19 3.16 8.96 -5.18
C ALA A 19 3.73 7.67 -4.59
N VAL A 20 4.50 6.89 -5.38
CA VAL A 20 5.10 5.64 -4.91
C VAL A 20 6.01 5.88 -3.71
N ALA A 21 6.99 6.79 -3.81
CA ALA A 21 7.92 7.06 -2.73
C ALA A 21 7.22 7.67 -1.51
N ARG A 22 6.31 8.62 -1.73
CA ARG A 22 5.54 9.28 -0.66
C ARG A 22 4.65 8.31 0.10
N TYR A 23 3.98 7.40 -0.61
CA TYR A 23 3.16 6.39 0.05
C TYR A 23 4.03 5.42 0.86
N ARG A 24 5.22 5.05 0.37
CA ARG A 24 6.17 4.23 1.14
C ARG A 24 6.68 4.91 2.40
N GLU A 25 6.95 6.21 2.33
CA GLU A 25 7.28 7.02 3.50
C GLU A 25 6.13 7.02 4.52
N LEU A 26 4.91 7.26 4.06
CA LEU A 26 3.70 7.24 4.89
C LEU A 26 3.46 5.87 5.54
N MET A 27 3.69 4.78 4.79
CA MET A 27 3.56 3.41 5.32
C MET A 27 4.56 3.12 6.45
N GLY A 28 5.79 3.62 6.33
CA GLY A 28 6.89 3.26 7.23
C GLY A 28 7.52 1.90 6.91
N LYS A 29 8.57 1.53 7.64
CA LYS A 29 9.28 0.26 7.46
C LYS A 29 8.37 -0.95 7.69
N THR A 30 8.63 -2.04 6.98
CA THR A 30 7.84 -3.28 7.04
C THR A 30 7.75 -3.87 8.45
N ASN A 31 8.86 -3.80 9.21
CA ASN A 31 8.87 -4.12 10.63
C ASN A 31 8.35 -2.92 11.44
N PRO A 32 7.19 -3.02 12.12
CA PRO A 32 6.64 -1.89 12.85
C PRO A 32 7.51 -1.43 14.01
N GLU A 33 8.34 -2.31 14.60
CA GLU A 33 9.30 -1.93 15.65
C GLU A 33 10.40 -1.00 15.14
N GLU A 34 10.64 -0.97 13.83
CA GLU A 34 11.61 -0.08 13.20
C GLU A 34 10.95 1.08 12.43
N ALA A 35 9.63 1.12 12.38
CA ALA A 35 8.88 2.16 11.70
C ALA A 35 8.92 3.47 12.51
N ALA A 36 9.01 4.61 11.81
CA ALA A 36 9.03 5.90 12.48
C ALA A 36 7.65 6.19 13.11
N CYS A 37 7.64 6.85 14.27
CA CYS A 37 6.41 7.29 14.94
C CYS A 37 5.51 8.10 13.98
N GLY A 38 4.21 7.81 13.97
CA GLY A 38 3.23 8.48 13.10
C GLY A 38 3.14 7.91 11.67
N THR A 39 3.88 6.84 11.36
CA THR A 39 3.68 6.07 10.12
C THR A 39 2.55 5.06 10.29
N LEU A 40 1.92 4.64 9.19
CA LEU A 40 0.80 3.69 9.24
C LEU A 40 1.18 2.38 9.94
N ARG A 41 2.42 1.89 9.74
CA ARG A 41 2.90 0.67 10.38
C ARG A 41 3.23 0.86 11.85
N ALA A 42 3.75 2.02 12.26
CA ALA A 42 3.97 2.28 13.68
C ALA A 42 2.63 2.32 14.45
N ASP A 43 1.61 2.92 13.84
CA ASP A 43 0.34 3.18 14.54
C ASP A 43 -0.65 2.01 14.45
N PHE A 44 -0.64 1.24 13.35
CA PHE A 44 -1.71 0.27 13.07
C PHE A 44 -1.25 -1.17 12.86
N ALA A 45 0.05 -1.46 12.71
CA ALA A 45 0.51 -2.83 12.54
C ALA A 45 0.42 -3.64 13.85
N LEU A 46 0.07 -4.92 13.73
CA LEU A 46 0.08 -5.84 14.86
C LEU A 46 1.41 -6.61 14.98
N SER A 47 2.09 -6.84 13.85
CA SER A 47 3.38 -7.55 13.79
C SER A 47 4.02 -7.41 12.41
N LEU A 48 5.24 -7.92 12.25
CA LEU A 48 5.93 -7.99 10.95
C LEU A 48 5.09 -8.69 9.85
N ARG A 49 4.32 -9.74 10.22
CA ARG A 49 3.47 -10.48 9.27
C ARG A 49 2.08 -9.87 9.08
N HIS A 50 1.63 -9.06 10.03
CA HIS A 50 0.32 -8.40 10.05
C HIS A 50 0.56 -6.89 10.14
N ASN A 51 1.11 -6.32 9.08
CA ASN A 51 1.65 -4.95 9.04
C ASN A 51 0.69 -3.94 8.39
N SER A 52 -0.60 -4.28 8.33
CA SER A 52 -1.74 -3.42 7.99
C SER A 52 -1.83 -2.88 6.56
N VAL A 53 -0.72 -2.50 5.93
CA VAL A 53 -0.72 -1.88 4.59
C VAL A 53 0.34 -2.46 3.66
N HIS A 54 -0.05 -2.57 2.38
CA HIS A 54 0.80 -2.88 1.24
C HIS A 54 0.87 -1.68 0.30
N GLY A 55 1.97 -1.55 -0.43
CA GLY A 55 2.13 -0.58 -1.50
C GLY A 55 3.32 -0.94 -2.37
N ALA A 56 3.22 -0.57 -3.65
CA ALA A 56 4.26 -0.80 -4.64
C ALA A 56 5.64 -0.27 -4.20
N ASP A 57 6.70 -0.90 -4.69
CA ASP A 57 8.09 -0.55 -4.40
C ASP A 57 8.76 0.27 -5.51
N SER A 58 8.18 0.31 -6.71
CA SER A 58 8.66 1.07 -7.85
C SER A 58 7.50 1.48 -8.78
N PRO A 59 7.71 2.42 -9.71
CA PRO A 59 6.73 2.74 -10.75
C PRO A 59 6.34 1.52 -11.59
N GLU A 60 7.29 0.63 -11.88
CA GLU A 60 7.07 -0.58 -12.67
C GLU A 60 6.21 -1.60 -11.91
N SER A 61 6.46 -1.80 -10.62
CA SER A 61 5.61 -2.67 -9.80
C SER A 61 4.24 -2.04 -9.57
N ALA A 62 4.13 -0.72 -9.43
CA ALA A 62 2.85 -0.02 -9.35
C ALA A 62 2.00 -0.25 -10.59
N ALA A 63 2.56 -0.10 -11.80
CA ALA A 63 1.85 -0.35 -13.04
C ALA A 63 1.33 -1.79 -13.13
N ARG A 64 2.17 -2.78 -12.77
CA ARG A 64 1.79 -4.19 -12.74
C ARG A 64 0.69 -4.49 -11.71
N GLU A 65 0.80 -3.93 -10.51
CA GLU A 65 -0.13 -4.18 -9.40
C GLU A 65 -1.49 -3.51 -9.64
N ILE A 66 -1.51 -2.30 -10.21
CA ILE A 66 -2.75 -1.63 -10.61
C ILE A 66 -3.48 -2.46 -11.65
N ALA A 67 -2.80 -2.85 -12.74
CA ALA A 67 -3.37 -3.67 -13.81
C ALA A 67 -3.81 -5.08 -13.35
N TYR A 68 -3.32 -5.55 -12.19
CA TYR A 68 -3.77 -6.81 -11.62
C TYR A 68 -5.16 -6.69 -10.96
N PHE A 69 -5.48 -5.54 -10.36
CA PHE A 69 -6.72 -5.34 -9.61
C PHE A 69 -7.78 -4.50 -10.31
N PHE A 70 -7.38 -3.63 -11.24
CA PHE A 70 -8.25 -2.67 -11.91
C PHE A 70 -8.04 -2.72 -13.42
N ALA A 71 -9.13 -2.73 -14.16
CA ALA A 71 -9.15 -2.34 -15.55
C ALA A 71 -8.98 -0.81 -15.68
N ASP A 72 -8.52 -0.35 -16.85
CA ASP A 72 -8.24 1.08 -17.08
C ASP A 72 -9.49 1.97 -16.90
N ASP A 73 -10.70 1.42 -17.14
CA ASP A 73 -11.98 2.11 -16.98
C ASP A 73 -12.53 2.11 -15.54
N GLU A 74 -11.89 1.38 -14.62
CA GLU A 74 -12.19 1.43 -13.18
C GLU A 74 -11.41 2.54 -12.46
N ILE A 75 -10.44 3.16 -13.14
CA ILE A 75 -9.72 4.33 -12.64
C ILE A 75 -10.53 5.59 -12.98
N CYS A 76 -10.76 6.43 -11.97
CA CYS A 76 -11.55 7.66 -12.11
C CYS A 76 -10.64 8.90 -12.01
N PRO A 77 -10.20 9.50 -13.13
CA PRO A 77 -9.49 10.77 -13.16
C PRO A 77 -10.31 11.90 -12.52
N ARG A 78 -9.64 12.97 -12.09
CA ARG A 78 -10.26 14.09 -11.36
C ARG A 78 -10.70 15.27 -12.22
N ASP A 79 -10.63 15.11 -13.54
CA ASP A 79 -10.95 16.07 -14.59
C ASP A 79 -12.33 16.74 -14.42
#